data_AF-A0A9W7XBH3-F1
#
_entry.id   AF-A0A9W7XBH3-F1
#
_cell.length_a   1.000
_cell.length_b   1.000
_cell.length_c   1.000
_cell.angle_alpha   90.00
_cell.angle_beta   90.00
_cell.angle_gamma   90.00
#
_symmetry.space_group_name_H-M   'P 1'
#
loop_
_entity.id
_entity.type
_entity.pdbx_description
1 polymer ?
#
loop_
_entity_poly.entity_id
_entity_poly.type
_entity_poly.pdbx_seq_one_letter_code
_entity_poly.pdbx_strand_id
1 'polypeptide(L)'
;PNPRSPPWRRPSAITGGTVTGHYVYQVDRCSRTKQEVPSGRCIVSPSFSVGGYSWRISCYPNGLGSYCADYVSVFLVLGCAVAEPVKARTRFSLLDRAGRPVPGHSQSAELIEYFKVGVGHGLNNFIKREFLERRSISPAPLSDLQRHLGNLLVAKEGADITVRVAGEEFSAHRCVLAARSPVLKAEILGAANTVNCIQIDGMPAHVFKALLHFIYTDSLPEMTGQQESEMVEPSIQTADSYNIQRLKLICEKKLSRDVNEDTVAKMLRLAAQHHCLILRKACVEFLQGSSAMEAIMVADDGLFEMVAKSCPALLKELARRDYWPVHEPG
;
A
#
# COMPACT_ATOMS: atom_id res chain seq x y z
N PRO A 1 52.76 -17.30 -42.72
CA PRO A 1 51.51 -16.92 -43.41
C PRO A 1 50.43 -16.57 -42.39
N ASN A 2 50.09 -15.29 -42.34
CA ASN A 2 49.23 -14.64 -41.36
C ASN A 2 47.84 -14.42 -41.97
N PRO A 3 46.71 -14.73 -41.29
CA PRO A 3 45.43 -14.13 -41.61
C PRO A 3 45.14 -12.95 -40.67
N ARG A 4 45.06 -11.79 -41.31
CA ARG A 4 44.81 -10.43 -40.84
C ARG A 4 43.68 -10.31 -39.80
N SER A 5 43.98 -9.66 -38.67
CA SER A 5 43.02 -9.01 -37.79
C SER A 5 42.54 -7.67 -38.40
N PRO A 6 41.25 -7.30 -38.27
CA PRO A 6 40.75 -6.02 -38.76
C PRO A 6 41.25 -4.86 -37.88
N PRO A 7 41.41 -3.64 -38.44
CA PRO A 7 41.98 -2.52 -37.70
C PRO A 7 41.00 -2.04 -36.64
N TRP A 8 41.40 -2.08 -35.38
CA TRP A 8 40.74 -1.36 -34.29
C TRP A 8 40.72 0.12 -34.64
N ARG A 9 39.55 0.64 -35.01
CA ARG A 9 39.34 2.09 -35.11
C ARG A 9 39.60 2.70 -33.73
N ARG A 10 40.57 3.60 -33.67
CA ARG A 10 40.78 4.50 -32.53
C ARG A 10 39.48 5.26 -32.27
N PRO A 11 39.00 5.40 -31.03
CA PRO A 11 38.02 6.43 -30.74
C PRO A 11 38.73 7.78 -30.93
N SER A 12 38.32 8.52 -31.96
CA SER A 12 38.62 9.93 -32.10
C SER A 12 38.17 10.65 -30.82
N ALA A 13 38.97 11.60 -30.36
CA ALA A 13 38.67 12.44 -29.21
C ALA A 13 37.22 12.96 -29.28
N ILE A 14 36.37 12.50 -28.36
CA ILE A 14 35.02 13.03 -28.21
C ILE A 14 35.10 14.26 -27.33
N THR A 15 34.87 15.39 -27.96
CA THR A 15 34.67 16.71 -27.37
C THR A 15 33.56 16.65 -26.31
N GLY A 16 33.93 16.86 -25.04
CA GLY A 16 33.17 17.57 -23.99
C GLY A 16 31.66 17.37 -23.79
N GLY A 17 31.06 16.23 -24.13
CA GLY A 17 29.63 15.96 -23.92
C GLY A 17 29.37 14.94 -22.82
N THR A 18 28.43 15.24 -21.90
CA THR A 18 27.92 14.26 -20.94
C THR A 18 27.04 13.24 -21.68
N VAL A 19 27.40 11.96 -21.64
CA VAL A 19 26.62 10.86 -22.23
C VAL A 19 25.80 10.17 -21.14
N THR A 20 24.49 10.08 -21.33
CA THR A 20 23.57 9.39 -20.41
C THR A 20 23.13 8.07 -21.02
N GLY A 21 23.11 7.01 -20.20
CA GLY A 21 22.57 5.70 -20.56
C GLY A 21 21.81 5.07 -19.41
N HIS A 22 20.91 4.14 -19.73
CA HIS A 22 20.11 3.40 -18.75
C HIS A 22 20.33 1.90 -18.95
N TYR A 23 20.38 1.14 -17.86
CA TYR A 23 20.50 -0.30 -17.88
C TYR A 23 19.57 -0.89 -16.82
N VAL A 24 18.74 -1.86 -17.22
CA VAL A 24 17.83 -2.57 -16.32
C VAL A 24 18.42 -3.94 -16.05
N TYR A 25 18.71 -4.22 -14.78
CA TYR A 25 19.21 -5.51 -14.35
C TYR A 25 18.16 -6.23 -13.51
N GLN A 26 17.67 -7.36 -14.03
CA GLN A 26 16.74 -8.23 -13.33
C GLN A 26 17.52 -9.31 -12.57
N VAL A 27 17.35 -9.36 -11.25
CA VAL A 27 17.87 -10.42 -10.40
C VAL A 27 16.74 -11.41 -10.14
N ASP A 28 16.73 -12.50 -10.89
CA ASP A 28 15.73 -13.56 -10.69
C ASP A 28 15.94 -14.25 -9.33
N ARG A 29 14.84 -14.53 -8.63
CA ARG A 29 14.81 -15.28 -7.37
C ARG A 29 15.57 -14.61 -6.20
N CYS A 30 15.44 -13.29 -6.06
CA CYS A 30 16.05 -12.49 -4.98
C CYS A 30 15.84 -13.07 -3.55
N SER A 31 14.73 -13.78 -3.30
CA SER A 31 14.43 -14.45 -2.01
C SER A 31 15.23 -15.74 -1.77
N ARG A 32 15.59 -16.50 -2.80
CA ARG A 32 16.45 -17.71 -2.68
C ARG A 32 17.92 -17.37 -2.54
N THR A 33 18.30 -16.17 -2.97
CA THR A 33 19.69 -15.70 -2.95
C THR A 33 20.26 -15.59 -1.55
N LYS A 34 19.40 -15.50 -0.51
CA LYS A 34 19.76 -15.60 0.90
C LYS A 34 20.38 -16.96 1.28
N GLN A 35 19.89 -18.04 0.67
CA GLN A 35 20.40 -19.40 0.91
C GLN A 35 21.54 -19.77 -0.05
N GLU A 36 21.53 -19.21 -1.26
CA GLU A 36 22.46 -19.60 -2.32
C GLU A 36 23.75 -18.73 -2.36
N VAL A 37 23.73 -17.51 -1.82
CA VAL A 37 24.86 -16.56 -1.87
C VAL A 37 25.27 -16.12 -0.47
N PRO A 38 26.43 -16.54 0.07
CA PRO A 38 26.90 -16.08 1.38
C PRO A 38 27.10 -14.55 1.44
N SER A 39 27.04 -13.97 2.64
CA SER A 39 27.37 -12.55 2.87
C SER A 39 28.75 -12.19 2.33
N GLY A 40 28.88 -11.02 1.69
CA GLY A 40 30.11 -10.58 1.03
C GLY A 40 30.35 -11.13 -0.38
N ARG A 41 29.48 -12.02 -0.89
CA ARG A 41 29.51 -12.46 -2.30
C ARG A 41 28.55 -11.62 -3.14
N CYS A 42 28.96 -11.24 -4.35
CA CYS A 42 28.12 -10.53 -5.30
C CYS A 42 27.67 -11.40 -6.47
N ILE A 43 26.54 -10.99 -7.05
CA ILE A 43 26.09 -11.37 -8.39
C ILE A 43 26.41 -10.19 -9.31
N VAL A 44 27.02 -10.48 -10.44
CA VAL A 44 27.47 -9.47 -11.40
C VAL A 44 26.59 -9.54 -12.65
N SER A 45 26.11 -8.39 -13.12
CA SER A 45 25.35 -8.31 -14.37
C SER A 45 26.22 -8.61 -15.59
N PRO A 46 25.61 -8.93 -16.74
CA PRO A 46 26.27 -8.80 -18.04
C PRO A 46 26.89 -7.41 -18.22
N SER A 47 27.94 -7.34 -19.04
CA SER A 47 28.54 -6.06 -19.45
C SER A 47 27.58 -5.26 -20.31
N PHE A 48 27.52 -3.95 -20.09
CA PHE A 48 26.78 -2.99 -20.92
C PHE A 48 27.64 -1.77 -21.25
N SER A 49 27.31 -1.03 -22.30
CA SER A 49 28.15 0.05 -22.83
C SER A 49 27.47 1.41 -22.71
N VAL A 50 28.15 2.37 -22.09
CA VAL A 50 27.70 3.78 -22.00
C VAL A 50 28.92 4.69 -22.13
N GLY A 51 28.83 5.72 -22.97
CA GLY A 51 29.92 6.69 -23.19
C GLY A 51 31.18 6.08 -23.78
N GLY A 52 31.08 4.93 -24.48
CA GLY A 52 32.24 4.21 -25.03
C GLY A 52 32.96 3.29 -24.02
N TYR A 53 32.48 3.21 -22.79
CA TYR A 53 33.07 2.35 -21.74
C TYR A 53 32.16 1.16 -21.42
N SER A 54 32.77 0.03 -21.09
CA SER A 54 32.06 -1.16 -20.62
C SER A 54 31.89 -1.11 -19.10
N TRP A 55 30.67 -1.34 -18.64
CA TRP A 55 30.25 -1.29 -17.25
C TRP A 55 29.56 -2.60 -16.83
N ARG A 56 29.54 -2.87 -15.53
CA ARG A 56 28.78 -3.96 -14.91
C ARG A 56 28.14 -3.48 -13.61
N ILE A 57 27.07 -4.13 -13.20
CA ILE A 57 26.47 -3.94 -11.87
C ILE A 57 26.90 -5.10 -10.99
N SER A 58 27.47 -4.81 -9.83
CA SER A 58 27.68 -5.78 -8.75
C SER A 58 26.60 -5.60 -7.70
N CYS A 59 25.76 -6.62 -7.53
CA CYS A 59 24.72 -6.67 -6.51
C CYS A 59 25.16 -7.62 -5.40
N TYR A 60 25.08 -7.17 -4.14
CA TYR A 60 25.35 -7.97 -2.94
C TYR A 60 24.02 -8.18 -2.20
N PRO A 61 23.31 -9.29 -2.45
CA PRO A 61 21.98 -9.54 -1.87
C PRO A 61 21.99 -9.60 -0.34
N ASN A 62 23.12 -10.04 0.23
CA ASN A 62 23.31 -10.22 1.67
C ASN A 62 24.23 -9.16 2.30
N GLY A 63 24.34 -8.01 1.64
CA GLY A 63 25.27 -6.95 2.02
C GLY A 63 26.72 -7.25 1.61
N LEU A 64 27.50 -6.19 1.46
CA LEU A 64 28.94 -6.28 1.18
C LEU A 64 29.73 -6.81 2.39
N GLY A 65 29.25 -6.55 3.61
CA GLY A 65 29.88 -6.96 4.86
C GLY A 65 28.92 -6.86 6.05
N SER A 66 29.42 -7.11 7.26
CA SER A 66 28.60 -7.16 8.48
C SER A 66 27.81 -5.87 8.76
N TYR A 67 28.38 -4.70 8.47
CA TYR A 67 27.75 -3.40 8.72
C TYR A 67 26.53 -3.09 7.81
N CYS A 68 26.35 -3.85 6.72
CA CYS A 68 25.20 -3.73 5.82
C CYS A 68 24.49 -5.08 5.61
N ALA A 69 24.63 -5.99 6.58
CA ALA A 69 24.13 -7.37 6.49
C ALA A 69 22.60 -7.50 6.42
N ASP A 70 21.85 -6.43 6.67
CA ASP A 70 20.38 -6.37 6.52
C ASP A 70 19.93 -5.70 5.22
N TYR A 71 20.87 -5.23 4.41
CA TYR A 71 20.61 -4.49 3.18
C TYR A 71 21.04 -5.31 1.95
N VAL A 72 20.49 -4.94 0.81
CA VAL A 72 21.06 -5.22 -0.50
C VAL A 72 21.96 -4.05 -0.87
N SER A 73 23.18 -4.34 -1.30
CA SER A 73 24.13 -3.33 -1.78
C SER A 73 24.28 -3.41 -3.29
N VAL A 74 24.40 -2.28 -3.97
CA VAL A 74 24.56 -2.23 -5.45
C VAL A 74 25.66 -1.27 -5.85
N PHE A 75 26.49 -1.67 -6.80
CA PHE A 75 27.64 -0.90 -7.27
C PHE A 75 27.72 -0.92 -8.78
N LEU A 76 28.09 0.22 -9.36
CA LEU A 76 28.53 0.29 -10.75
C LEU A 76 30.04 0.01 -10.77
N VAL A 77 30.46 -0.89 -11.65
CA VAL A 77 31.84 -1.33 -11.78
C VAL A 77 32.32 -1.09 -13.20
N LEU A 78 33.51 -0.52 -13.35
CA LEU A 78 34.15 -0.38 -14.65
C LEU A 78 34.67 -1.74 -15.14
N GLY A 79 34.22 -2.14 -16.33
CA GLY A 79 34.49 -3.44 -16.94
C GLY A 79 35.61 -3.45 -17.99
N CYS A 80 36.15 -2.29 -18.38
CA CYS A 80 37.24 -2.16 -19.35
C CYS A 80 38.39 -1.31 -18.80
N ALA A 81 39.62 -1.61 -19.23
CA ALA A 81 40.78 -0.80 -18.87
C ALA A 81 40.68 0.60 -19.51
N VAL A 82 41.14 1.61 -18.78
CA VAL A 82 41.14 3.01 -19.21
C VAL A 82 42.53 3.59 -19.05
N ALA A 83 42.95 4.42 -19.99
CA ALA A 83 44.23 5.13 -19.93
C ALA A 83 44.15 6.37 -19.02
N GLU A 84 42.99 7.04 -19.01
CA GLU A 84 42.70 8.21 -18.19
C GLU A 84 41.46 7.95 -17.31
N PRO A 85 41.35 8.55 -16.11
CA PRO A 85 40.20 8.39 -15.24
C PRO A 85 38.89 8.83 -15.90
N VAL A 86 37.84 8.02 -15.76
CA VAL A 86 36.50 8.30 -16.30
C VAL A 86 35.59 8.81 -15.20
N LYS A 87 34.96 9.98 -15.41
CA LYS A 87 33.98 10.55 -14.49
C LYS A 87 32.58 10.05 -14.82
N ALA A 88 31.89 9.47 -13.85
CA ALA A 88 30.50 9.05 -14.01
C ALA A 88 29.65 9.38 -12.77
N ARG A 89 28.43 9.86 -13.01
CA ARG A 89 27.38 9.99 -11.99
C ARG A 89 26.35 8.89 -12.22
N THR A 90 25.91 8.25 -11.16
CA THR A 90 24.98 7.11 -11.28
C THR A 90 23.73 7.33 -10.45
N ARG A 91 22.61 6.76 -10.92
CA ARG A 91 21.36 6.68 -10.16
C ARG A 91 20.91 5.23 -10.16
N PHE A 92 20.67 4.69 -8.97
CA PHE A 92 20.07 3.38 -8.77
C PHE A 92 18.61 3.55 -8.38
N SER A 93 17.74 2.78 -9.02
CA SER A 93 16.29 2.82 -8.78
C SER A 93 15.74 1.40 -8.73
N LEU A 94 14.92 1.10 -7.72
CA LEU A 94 14.12 -0.12 -7.71
C LEU A 94 12.93 0.06 -8.67
N LEU A 95 12.69 -0.93 -9.53
CA LEU A 95 11.55 -0.92 -10.44
C LEU A 95 10.45 -1.89 -9.97
N ASP A 96 9.18 -1.54 -10.19
CA ASP A 96 8.03 -2.42 -10.00
C ASP A 96 7.90 -3.44 -11.15
N ARG A 97 6.90 -4.31 -11.08
CA ARG A 97 6.64 -5.32 -12.13
C ARG A 97 6.27 -4.72 -13.49
N ALA A 98 5.83 -3.46 -13.52
CA ALA A 98 5.54 -2.72 -14.74
C ALA A 98 6.76 -1.92 -15.24
N GLY A 99 7.93 -2.08 -14.61
CA GLY A 99 9.16 -1.38 -14.97
C GLY A 99 9.23 0.08 -14.49
N ARG A 100 8.34 0.51 -13.59
CA ARG A 100 8.28 1.89 -13.09
C ARG A 100 9.08 2.06 -11.79
N PRO A 101 9.78 3.19 -11.57
CA PRO A 101 10.50 3.42 -10.31
C PRO A 101 9.57 3.40 -9.09
N VAL A 102 9.96 2.63 -8.07
CA VAL A 102 9.25 2.59 -6.80
C VAL A 102 9.55 3.88 -6.01
N PRO A 103 8.52 4.62 -5.56
CA PRO A 103 8.71 5.85 -4.78
C PRO A 103 9.60 5.64 -3.56
N GLY A 104 10.50 6.58 -3.30
CA GLY A 104 11.45 6.53 -2.18
C GLY A 104 12.62 5.54 -2.34
N HIS A 105 12.68 4.76 -3.43
CA HIS A 105 13.72 3.75 -3.67
C HIS A 105 14.59 4.10 -4.87
N SER A 106 14.94 5.38 -4.96
CA SER A 106 15.84 5.91 -5.98
C SER A 106 16.89 6.80 -5.33
N GLN A 107 18.16 6.48 -5.54
CA GLN A 107 19.27 7.23 -4.95
C GLN A 107 20.34 7.48 -6.01
N SER A 108 20.80 8.73 -6.08
CA SER A 108 21.91 9.11 -6.94
C SER A 108 23.21 9.05 -6.14
N ALA A 109 24.23 8.43 -6.71
CA ALA A 109 25.58 8.58 -6.23
C ALA A 109 26.17 9.90 -6.76
N GLU A 110 27.18 10.42 -6.07
CA GLU A 110 27.92 11.60 -6.50
C GLU A 110 28.71 11.35 -7.79
N LEU A 111 29.35 12.39 -8.30
CA LEU A 111 30.25 12.25 -9.45
C LEU A 111 31.53 11.56 -9.00
N ILE A 112 31.81 10.38 -9.53
CA ILE A 112 32.95 9.56 -9.13
C ILE A 112 33.91 9.36 -10.30
N GLU A 113 35.20 9.34 -10.00
CA GLU A 113 36.29 8.98 -10.93
C GLU A 113 36.60 7.47 -10.86
N TYR A 114 36.56 6.82 -12.01
CA TYR A 114 36.90 5.41 -12.17
C TYR A 114 38.27 5.29 -12.86
N PHE A 115 39.24 4.72 -12.14
CA PHE A 115 40.64 4.65 -12.57
C PHE A 115 41.11 3.22 -12.84
N LYS A 116 40.39 2.19 -12.40
CA LYS A 116 40.80 0.78 -12.57
C LYS A 116 39.62 -0.15 -12.75
N VAL A 117 39.82 -1.17 -13.59
CA VAL A 117 38.88 -2.29 -13.79
C VAL A 117 38.57 -2.96 -12.45
N GLY A 118 37.30 -3.25 -12.20
CA GLY A 118 36.86 -3.96 -11.01
C GLY A 118 36.66 -3.09 -9.77
N VAL A 119 37.08 -1.82 -9.78
CA VAL A 119 36.72 -0.86 -8.72
C VAL A 119 35.29 -0.41 -8.94
N GLY A 120 34.47 -0.62 -7.92
CA GLY A 120 33.03 -0.34 -7.95
C GLY A 120 32.64 0.78 -6.98
N HIS A 121 31.73 1.64 -7.40
CA HIS A 121 31.14 2.68 -6.54
C HIS A 121 29.61 2.58 -6.56
N GLY A 122 28.99 2.82 -5.42
CA GLY A 122 27.56 2.63 -5.27
C GLY A 122 27.10 2.72 -3.82
N LEU A 123 26.09 1.93 -3.49
CA LEU A 123 25.26 2.09 -2.30
C LEU A 123 25.33 0.83 -1.44
N ASN A 124 25.93 0.95 -0.25
CA ASN A 124 25.98 -0.13 0.73
C ASN A 124 24.58 -0.50 1.25
N ASN A 125 23.75 0.52 1.49
CA ASN A 125 22.43 0.38 2.12
C ASN A 125 21.30 0.74 1.15
N PHE A 126 21.36 0.25 -0.09
CA PHE A 126 20.42 0.63 -1.14
C PHE A 126 18.97 0.31 -0.79
N ILE A 127 18.71 -0.90 -0.28
CA ILE A 127 17.38 -1.29 0.16
C ILE A 127 17.45 -2.33 1.27
N LYS A 128 16.60 -2.19 2.29
CA LYS A 128 16.46 -3.21 3.34
C LYS A 128 15.92 -4.50 2.75
N ARG A 129 16.55 -5.63 3.08
CA ARG A 129 16.16 -6.94 2.56
C ARG A 129 14.74 -7.33 2.96
N GLU A 130 14.30 -6.99 4.17
CA GLU A 130 12.94 -7.24 4.64
C GLU A 130 11.86 -6.67 3.69
N PHE A 131 12.13 -5.53 3.04
CA PHE A 131 11.21 -4.91 2.11
C PHE A 131 11.01 -5.75 0.84
N LEU A 132 12.09 -6.39 0.37
CA LEU A 132 12.05 -7.30 -0.78
C LEU A 132 11.43 -8.64 -0.39
N GLU A 133 11.77 -9.18 0.79
CA GLU A 133 11.27 -10.47 1.30
C GLU A 133 9.75 -10.45 1.51
N ARG A 134 9.19 -9.37 2.08
CA ARG A 134 7.72 -9.19 2.22
C ARG A 134 6.98 -9.25 0.88
N ARG A 135 7.67 -9.01 -0.25
CA ARG A 135 7.10 -8.97 -1.60
C ARG A 135 7.47 -10.17 -2.48
N SER A 136 8.37 -11.06 -2.03
CA SER A 136 8.98 -12.13 -2.86
C SER A 136 8.75 -13.55 -2.34
N ILE A 137 7.77 -13.75 -1.45
CA ILE A 137 7.12 -15.06 -1.29
C ILE A 137 6.46 -15.37 -2.65
N SER A 138 6.91 -16.42 -3.34
CA SER A 138 6.19 -16.94 -4.51
C SER A 138 4.76 -17.21 -4.06
N PRO A 139 3.73 -16.55 -4.62
CA PRO A 139 2.40 -16.87 -4.18
C PRO A 139 2.14 -18.28 -4.71
N ALA A 140 1.87 -19.22 -3.81
CA ALA A 140 0.81 -20.18 -4.12
C ALA A 140 -0.31 -19.40 -4.82
N PRO A 141 -0.97 -19.95 -5.85
CA PRO A 141 -2.03 -19.22 -6.55
C PRO A 141 -2.92 -18.53 -5.51
N LEU A 142 -3.15 -17.22 -5.69
CA LEU A 142 -3.91 -16.43 -4.74
C LEU A 142 -5.19 -17.19 -4.42
N SER A 143 -5.54 -17.27 -3.13
CA SER A 143 -6.74 -17.99 -2.71
C SER A 143 -7.94 -17.52 -3.53
N ASP A 144 -8.59 -18.46 -4.20
CA ASP A 144 -9.82 -18.23 -4.94
C ASP A 144 -11.05 -18.59 -4.11
N LEU A 145 -10.88 -18.83 -2.80
CA LEU A 145 -11.98 -19.06 -1.86
C LEU A 145 -13.01 -17.93 -1.90
N GLN A 146 -12.56 -16.67 -1.97
CA GLN A 146 -13.45 -15.51 -2.12
C GLN A 146 -14.35 -15.62 -3.36
N ARG A 147 -13.81 -16.12 -4.48
CA ARG A 147 -14.53 -16.31 -5.74
C ARG A 147 -15.49 -17.48 -5.63
N HIS A 148 -15.06 -18.59 -5.04
CA HIS A 148 -15.92 -19.77 -4.82
C HIS A 148 -17.11 -19.45 -3.90
N LEU A 149 -16.88 -18.73 -2.80
CA LEU A 149 -17.96 -18.28 -1.92
C LEU A 149 -18.86 -17.25 -2.59
N GLY A 150 -18.29 -16.29 -3.35
CA GLY A 150 -19.08 -15.36 -4.15
C GLY A 150 -19.99 -16.08 -5.16
N ASN A 151 -19.47 -17.09 -5.86
CA ASN A 151 -20.26 -17.91 -6.78
C ASN A 151 -21.36 -18.67 -6.05
N LEU A 152 -21.11 -19.20 -4.85
CA LEU A 152 -22.10 -19.87 -4.02
C LEU A 152 -23.29 -18.93 -3.68
N LEU A 153 -23.00 -17.67 -3.34
CA LEU A 153 -24.03 -16.66 -3.10
C LEU A 153 -24.88 -16.39 -4.36
N VAL A 154 -24.24 -16.28 -5.52
CA VAL A 154 -24.93 -15.99 -6.80
C VAL A 154 -25.77 -17.18 -7.26
N ALA A 155 -25.22 -18.39 -7.20
CA ALA A 155 -25.89 -19.61 -7.63
C ALA A 155 -27.03 -20.04 -6.69
N LYS A 156 -26.98 -19.59 -5.41
CA LYS A 156 -27.93 -19.94 -4.34
C LYS A 156 -28.01 -21.44 -4.05
N GLU A 157 -27.02 -22.21 -4.48
CA GLU A 157 -26.96 -23.66 -4.27
C GLU A 157 -26.76 -23.98 -2.78
N GLY A 158 -27.70 -24.71 -2.19
CA GLY A 158 -27.63 -25.08 -0.77
C GLY A 158 -28.01 -23.96 0.21
N ALA A 159 -28.60 -22.86 -0.27
CA ALA A 159 -29.10 -21.81 0.59
C ALA A 159 -30.19 -22.35 1.54
N ASP A 160 -30.00 -22.13 2.84
CA ASP A 160 -30.82 -22.70 3.93
C ASP A 160 -31.51 -21.61 4.77
N ILE A 161 -31.38 -20.34 4.36
CA ILE A 161 -32.03 -19.20 4.99
C ILE A 161 -32.35 -18.09 3.98
N THR A 162 -33.50 -17.46 4.16
CA THR A 162 -33.89 -16.22 3.48
C THR A 162 -33.80 -15.05 4.45
N VAL A 163 -33.16 -13.97 4.04
CA VAL A 163 -33.11 -12.71 4.80
C VAL A 163 -34.00 -11.70 4.10
N ARG A 164 -35.01 -11.18 4.79
CA ARG A 164 -35.89 -10.13 4.28
C ARG A 164 -35.42 -8.78 4.78
N VAL A 165 -35.16 -7.86 3.84
CA VAL A 165 -34.67 -6.50 4.13
C VAL A 165 -35.40 -5.50 3.26
N ALA A 166 -36.08 -4.53 3.88
CA ALA A 166 -36.84 -3.49 3.17
C ALA A 166 -37.80 -4.03 2.07
N GLY A 167 -38.38 -5.22 2.29
CA GLY A 167 -39.29 -5.89 1.35
C GLY A 167 -38.60 -6.76 0.28
N GLU A 168 -37.27 -6.76 0.19
CA GLU A 168 -36.50 -7.64 -0.69
C GLU A 168 -36.07 -8.92 0.03
N GLU A 169 -35.98 -10.04 -0.71
CA GLU A 169 -35.57 -11.35 -0.21
C GLU A 169 -34.19 -11.77 -0.71
N PHE A 170 -33.31 -12.13 0.23
CA PHE A 170 -31.94 -12.56 -0.02
C PHE A 170 -31.72 -14.00 0.47
N SER A 171 -31.52 -14.93 -0.47
CA SER A 171 -31.13 -16.31 -0.14
C SER A 171 -29.66 -16.36 0.30
N ALA A 172 -29.36 -17.05 1.40
CA ALA A 172 -28.03 -17.14 1.97
C ALA A 172 -27.81 -18.46 2.72
N HIS A 173 -26.64 -18.58 3.36
CA HIS A 173 -26.19 -19.77 4.09
C HIS A 173 -25.96 -19.42 5.56
N ARG A 174 -26.68 -20.07 6.48
CA ARG A 174 -26.63 -19.82 7.93
C ARG A 174 -25.21 -19.90 8.45
N CYS A 175 -24.45 -20.92 8.02
CA CYS A 175 -23.08 -21.14 8.46
C CYS A 175 -22.13 -20.00 8.06
N VAL A 176 -22.27 -19.46 6.84
CA VAL A 176 -21.44 -18.34 6.34
C VAL A 176 -21.80 -17.06 7.09
N LEU A 177 -23.10 -16.74 7.21
CA LEU A 177 -23.56 -15.55 7.94
C LEU A 177 -23.10 -15.58 9.41
N ALA A 178 -23.32 -16.71 10.09
CA ALA A 178 -22.98 -16.89 11.50
C ALA A 178 -21.47 -16.88 11.76
N ALA A 179 -20.65 -17.37 10.82
CA ALA A 179 -19.20 -17.34 10.93
C ALA A 179 -18.63 -15.92 10.75
N ARG A 180 -19.32 -15.05 10.00
CA ARG A 180 -18.80 -13.75 9.57
C ARG A 180 -19.41 -12.57 10.33
N SER A 181 -20.53 -12.76 11.02
CA SER A 181 -21.13 -11.76 11.90
C SER A 181 -21.67 -12.41 13.18
N PRO A 182 -21.13 -12.07 14.36
CA PRO A 182 -21.68 -12.51 15.64
C PRO A 182 -23.13 -12.08 15.87
N VAL A 183 -23.53 -10.94 15.30
CA VAL A 183 -24.89 -10.40 15.42
C VAL A 183 -25.85 -11.22 14.56
N LEU A 184 -25.51 -11.52 13.30
CA LEU A 184 -26.31 -12.45 12.50
C LEU A 184 -26.35 -13.84 13.13
N LYS A 185 -25.25 -14.31 13.73
CA LYS A 185 -25.25 -15.58 14.46
C LYS A 185 -26.30 -15.58 15.58
N ALA A 186 -26.34 -14.53 16.39
CA ALA A 186 -27.32 -14.40 17.46
C ALA A 186 -28.75 -14.33 16.92
N GLU A 187 -28.98 -13.55 15.86
CA GLU A 187 -30.29 -13.41 15.20
C GLU A 187 -30.79 -14.76 14.65
N ILE A 188 -29.90 -15.50 13.98
CA ILE A 188 -30.18 -16.80 13.37
C ILE A 188 -30.48 -17.87 14.42
N LEU A 189 -29.83 -17.81 15.59
CA LEU A 189 -30.04 -18.73 16.71
C LEU A 189 -31.25 -18.35 17.58
N GLY A 190 -31.55 -17.05 17.68
CA GLY A 190 -32.68 -16.51 18.44
C GLY A 190 -34.00 -16.61 17.70
N ALA A 191 -33.99 -16.58 16.36
CA ALA A 191 -35.16 -16.89 15.55
C ALA A 191 -35.57 -18.35 15.79
N ALA A 192 -36.77 -18.56 16.34
CA ALA A 192 -37.33 -19.88 16.53
C ALA A 192 -37.24 -20.66 15.20
N ASN A 193 -36.60 -21.84 15.26
CA ASN A 193 -36.20 -22.72 14.13
C ASN A 193 -37.35 -23.16 13.18
N THR A 194 -38.53 -22.57 13.24
CA THR A 194 -39.71 -22.98 12.46
C THR A 194 -39.79 -22.32 11.09
N VAL A 195 -39.10 -21.18 10.88
CA VAL A 195 -39.09 -20.48 9.59
C VAL A 195 -37.64 -20.29 9.15
N ASN A 196 -37.30 -20.77 7.96
CA ASN A 196 -36.01 -20.53 7.31
C ASN A 196 -35.90 -19.07 6.83
N CYS A 197 -36.33 -18.10 7.64
CA CYS A 197 -36.41 -16.69 7.30
C CYS A 197 -36.12 -15.80 8.51
N ILE A 198 -35.29 -14.78 8.32
CA ILE A 198 -35.09 -13.68 9.28
C ILE A 198 -35.45 -12.34 8.63
N GLN A 199 -35.87 -11.37 9.44
CA GLN A 199 -36.23 -10.02 9.02
C GLN A 199 -35.20 -9.04 9.58
N ILE A 200 -34.68 -8.15 8.73
CA ILE A 200 -33.80 -7.06 9.15
C ILE A 200 -34.50 -5.74 8.85
N ASP A 201 -34.79 -4.98 9.90
CA ASP A 201 -35.45 -3.69 9.83
C ASP A 201 -34.44 -2.54 9.91
N GLY A 202 -34.81 -1.38 9.35
CA GLY A 202 -34.00 -0.16 9.40
C GLY A 202 -32.77 -0.12 8.48
N MET A 203 -32.59 -1.13 7.62
CA MET A 203 -31.51 -1.16 6.63
C MET A 203 -32.06 -1.09 5.20
N PRO A 204 -31.50 -0.22 4.33
CA PRO A 204 -31.82 -0.26 2.90
C PRO A 204 -31.33 -1.56 2.24
N ALA A 205 -32.12 -2.13 1.34
CA ALA A 205 -31.79 -3.39 0.67
C ALA A 205 -30.45 -3.36 -0.08
N HIS A 206 -30.10 -2.24 -0.72
CA HIS A 206 -28.82 -2.11 -1.43
C HIS A 206 -27.61 -2.14 -0.48
N VAL A 207 -27.73 -1.59 0.74
CA VAL A 207 -26.68 -1.64 1.77
C VAL A 207 -26.53 -3.09 2.26
N PHE A 208 -27.64 -3.78 2.49
CA PHE A 208 -27.60 -5.19 2.87
C PHE A 208 -26.98 -6.07 1.78
N LYS A 209 -27.31 -5.80 0.51
CA LYS A 209 -26.72 -6.51 -0.63
C LYS A 209 -25.18 -6.34 -0.66
N ALA A 210 -24.67 -5.14 -0.39
CA ALA A 210 -23.24 -4.89 -0.28
C ALA A 210 -22.61 -5.59 0.93
N LEU A 211 -23.29 -5.57 2.09
CA LEU A 211 -22.88 -6.30 3.29
C LEU A 211 -22.79 -7.81 3.02
N LEU A 212 -23.81 -8.37 2.37
CA LEU A 212 -23.89 -9.77 2.02
C LEU A 212 -22.77 -10.15 1.05
N HIS A 213 -22.52 -9.33 0.02
CA HIS A 213 -21.36 -9.52 -0.85
C HIS A 213 -20.05 -9.55 -0.05
N PHE A 214 -19.85 -8.62 0.88
CA PHE A 214 -18.65 -8.57 1.72
C PHE A 214 -18.52 -9.81 2.62
N ILE A 215 -19.62 -10.30 3.18
CA ILE A 215 -19.63 -11.49 4.04
C ILE A 215 -19.03 -12.71 3.30
N TYR A 216 -19.38 -12.90 2.02
CA TYR A 216 -18.91 -14.03 1.20
C TYR A 216 -17.53 -13.81 0.57
N THR A 217 -17.23 -12.59 0.15
CA THR A 217 -16.05 -12.29 -0.70
C THR A 217 -14.94 -11.54 0.02
N ASP A 218 -15.19 -11.04 1.22
CA ASP A 218 -14.31 -10.15 1.98
C ASP A 218 -13.91 -8.87 1.20
N SER A 219 -14.72 -8.52 0.19
CA SER A 219 -14.51 -7.40 -0.72
C SER A 219 -15.79 -6.59 -0.88
N LEU A 220 -15.65 -5.27 -0.95
CA LEU A 220 -16.75 -4.40 -1.33
C LEU A 220 -17.04 -4.58 -2.82
N PRO A 221 -18.32 -4.55 -3.25
CA PRO A 221 -18.67 -4.56 -4.67
C PRO A 221 -18.03 -3.37 -5.39
N GLU A 222 -17.73 -3.53 -6.68
CA GLU A 222 -17.27 -2.42 -7.52
C GLU A 222 -18.44 -1.43 -7.68
N MET A 223 -18.28 -0.23 -7.11
CA MET A 223 -19.29 0.83 -7.18
C MET A 223 -18.73 1.98 -8.04
N THR A 224 -19.56 2.53 -8.92
CA THR A 224 -19.18 3.66 -9.77
C THR A 224 -19.56 4.99 -9.11
N GLY A 225 -18.59 5.90 -8.94
CA GLY A 225 -18.83 7.32 -8.65
C GLY A 225 -19.76 7.59 -7.46
N GLN A 226 -20.92 8.20 -7.71
CA GLN A 226 -21.87 8.66 -6.67
C GLN A 226 -22.34 7.54 -5.73
N GLN A 227 -22.53 6.31 -6.23
CA GLN A 227 -22.92 5.16 -5.40
C GLN A 227 -21.86 4.78 -4.36
N GLU A 228 -20.59 5.08 -4.64
CA GLU A 228 -19.50 4.80 -3.72
C GLU A 228 -19.62 5.70 -2.48
N SER A 229 -19.81 7.00 -2.67
CA SER A 229 -19.95 7.98 -1.59
C SER A 229 -21.23 7.78 -0.77
N GLU A 230 -22.34 7.41 -1.41
CA GLU A 230 -23.60 7.10 -0.72
C GLU A 230 -23.54 5.80 0.08
N MET A 231 -22.69 4.84 -0.32
CA MET A 231 -22.53 3.57 0.39
C MET A 231 -21.53 3.64 1.54
N VAL A 232 -20.54 4.54 1.53
CA VAL A 232 -19.46 4.47 2.54
C VAL A 232 -19.98 4.76 3.95
N GLU A 233 -20.91 5.71 4.13
CA GLU A 233 -21.43 6.06 5.46
C GLU A 233 -22.35 4.98 6.04
N PRO A 234 -23.37 4.50 5.31
CA PRO A 234 -24.17 3.37 5.77
C PRO A 234 -23.32 2.11 5.99
N SER A 235 -22.22 1.94 5.25
CA SER A 235 -21.31 0.81 5.43
C SER A 235 -20.56 0.85 6.76
N ILE A 236 -20.18 2.02 7.30
CA ILE A 236 -19.55 2.10 8.63
C ILE A 236 -20.55 1.73 9.72
N GLN A 237 -21.72 2.34 9.69
CA GLN A 237 -22.78 2.05 10.65
C GLN A 237 -23.13 0.56 10.62
N THR A 238 -23.32 0.00 9.42
CA THR A 238 -23.62 -1.41 9.23
C THR A 238 -22.49 -2.31 9.70
N ALA A 239 -21.23 -2.01 9.36
CA ALA A 239 -20.10 -2.81 9.79
C ALA A 239 -19.95 -2.83 11.32
N ASP A 240 -20.24 -1.71 11.98
CA ASP A 240 -20.25 -1.61 13.44
C ASP A 240 -21.42 -2.40 14.05
N SER A 241 -22.65 -2.16 13.57
CA SER A 241 -23.86 -2.83 14.05
C SER A 241 -23.82 -4.35 13.88
N TYR A 242 -23.18 -4.85 12.82
CA TYR A 242 -23.05 -6.29 12.56
C TYR A 242 -21.72 -6.88 13.03
N ASN A 243 -20.87 -6.06 13.67
CA ASN A 243 -19.56 -6.41 14.21
C ASN A 243 -18.63 -7.09 13.17
N ILE A 244 -18.56 -6.51 11.97
CA ILE A 244 -17.66 -6.93 10.89
C ILE A 244 -16.46 -6.00 10.85
N GLN A 245 -15.53 -6.19 11.80
CA GLN A 245 -14.40 -5.28 12.05
C GLN A 245 -13.53 -4.99 10.82
N ARG A 246 -13.33 -5.99 9.95
CA ARG A 246 -12.53 -5.80 8.74
C ARG A 246 -13.19 -4.88 7.72
N LEU A 247 -14.51 -4.96 7.56
CA LEU A 247 -15.27 -4.03 6.71
C LEU A 247 -15.15 -2.61 7.25
N LYS A 248 -15.36 -2.44 8.56
CA LYS A 248 -15.23 -1.16 9.25
C LYS A 248 -13.87 -0.52 8.98
N LEU A 249 -12.77 -1.26 9.18
CA LEU A 249 -11.40 -0.79 8.92
C LEU A 249 -11.16 -0.40 7.45
N ILE A 250 -11.76 -1.10 6.48
CA ILE A 250 -11.65 -0.77 5.06
C ILE A 250 -12.37 0.54 4.77
N CYS A 251 -13.59 0.71 5.28
CA CYS A 251 -14.36 1.94 5.15
C CYS A 251 -13.64 3.13 5.81
N GLU A 252 -13.08 2.94 7.01
CA GLU A 252 -12.29 3.96 7.71
C GLU A 252 -11.13 4.44 6.86
N LYS A 253 -10.30 3.51 6.35
CA LYS A 253 -9.14 3.86 5.50
C LYS A 253 -9.51 4.58 4.22
N LYS A 254 -10.70 4.30 3.68
CA LYS A 254 -11.20 4.94 2.47
C LYS A 254 -11.61 6.37 2.76
N LEU A 255 -12.48 6.58 3.77
CA LEU A 255 -12.88 7.92 4.20
C LEU A 255 -11.69 8.79 4.63
N SER A 256 -10.67 8.20 5.28
CA SER A 256 -9.47 8.95 5.66
C SER A 256 -8.74 9.60 4.49
N ARG A 257 -8.90 9.10 3.25
CA ARG A 257 -8.29 9.69 2.06
C ARG A 257 -9.06 10.89 1.52
N ASP A 258 -10.33 10.99 1.87
CA ASP A 258 -11.27 11.99 1.36
C ASP A 258 -11.50 13.13 2.37
N VAL A 259 -10.77 13.14 3.50
CA VAL A 259 -10.82 14.20 4.51
C VAL A 259 -10.29 15.50 3.92
N ASN A 260 -11.16 16.51 3.87
CA ASN A 260 -10.86 17.86 3.44
C ASN A 260 -11.71 18.86 4.26
N GLU A 261 -11.61 20.15 3.93
CA GLU A 261 -12.29 21.23 4.66
C GLU A 261 -13.82 21.08 4.70
N ASP A 262 -14.43 20.57 3.62
CA ASP A 262 -15.87 20.39 3.50
C ASP A 262 -16.35 19.10 4.20
N THR A 263 -15.52 18.05 4.22
CA THR A 263 -15.93 16.71 4.65
C THR A 263 -15.55 16.37 6.10
N VAL A 264 -14.53 17.05 6.66
CA VAL A 264 -13.93 16.67 7.94
C VAL A 264 -14.91 16.72 9.11
N ALA A 265 -15.85 17.67 9.15
CA ALA A 265 -16.86 17.74 10.20
C ALA A 265 -17.75 16.48 10.21
N LYS A 266 -18.27 16.11 9.03
CA LYS A 266 -19.12 14.92 8.86
C LYS A 266 -18.37 13.64 9.18
N MET A 267 -17.13 13.50 8.70
CA MET A 267 -16.29 12.32 8.96
C MET A 267 -15.91 12.20 10.44
N LEU A 268 -15.65 13.32 11.13
CA LEU A 268 -15.37 13.32 12.57
C LEU A 268 -16.60 12.88 13.37
N ARG A 269 -17.81 13.28 12.95
CA ARG A 269 -19.07 12.80 13.57
C ARG A 269 -19.18 11.29 13.47
N LEU A 270 -19.05 10.76 12.26
CA LEU A 270 -19.11 9.32 12.00
C LEU A 270 -18.05 8.58 12.83
N ALA A 271 -16.84 9.14 12.92
CA ALA A 271 -15.77 8.51 13.65
C ALA A 271 -16.00 8.43 15.16
N ALA A 272 -16.56 9.50 15.74
CA ALA A 272 -16.92 9.54 17.16
C ALA A 272 -18.09 8.61 17.49
N GLN A 273 -19.14 8.59 16.67
CA GLN A 273 -20.33 7.78 16.89
C GLN A 273 -20.06 6.27 16.77
N HIS A 274 -19.28 5.89 15.77
CA HIS A 274 -19.02 4.48 15.46
C HIS A 274 -17.64 4.02 15.93
N HIS A 275 -16.97 4.73 16.84
CA HIS A 275 -15.67 4.32 17.39
C HIS A 275 -14.61 3.98 16.31
N CYS A 276 -14.54 4.78 15.25
CA CYS A 276 -13.62 4.55 14.13
C CYS A 276 -12.28 5.26 14.39
N LEU A 277 -11.31 4.52 14.91
CA LEU A 277 -10.04 5.09 15.40
C LEU A 277 -9.13 5.61 14.29
N ILE A 278 -9.09 4.95 13.13
CA ILE A 278 -8.23 5.37 12.01
C ILE A 278 -8.79 6.64 11.39
N LEU A 279 -10.11 6.68 11.16
CA LEU A 279 -10.78 7.87 10.64
C LEU A 279 -10.66 9.04 11.60
N ARG A 280 -10.90 8.81 12.91
CA ARG A 280 -10.75 9.84 13.95
C ARG A 280 -9.35 10.45 13.93
N LYS A 281 -8.32 9.61 13.87
CA LYS A 281 -6.92 10.07 13.83
C LYS A 281 -6.66 10.96 12.61
N ALA A 282 -7.12 10.55 11.42
CA ALA A 282 -6.98 11.33 10.20
C ALA A 282 -7.69 12.69 10.28
N CYS A 283 -8.92 12.73 10.83
CA CYS A 283 -9.64 13.99 11.04
C CYS A 283 -8.92 14.91 12.03
N VAL A 284 -8.42 14.38 13.15
CA VAL A 284 -7.68 15.19 14.14
C VAL A 284 -6.38 15.73 13.55
N GLU A 285 -5.60 14.90 12.84
CA GLU A 285 -4.36 15.32 12.17
C GLU A 285 -4.65 16.42 11.14
N PHE A 286 -5.74 16.31 10.37
CA PHE A 286 -6.16 17.36 9.43
C PHE A 286 -6.53 18.67 10.14
N LEU A 287 -7.33 18.60 11.20
CA LEU A 287 -7.77 19.78 11.96
C LEU A 287 -6.62 20.48 12.69
N GLN A 288 -5.60 19.74 13.11
CA GLN A 288 -4.38 20.31 13.71
C GLN A 288 -3.52 21.06 12.68
N GLY A 289 -3.57 20.67 11.40
CA GLY A 289 -2.80 21.27 10.32
C GLY A 289 -3.52 22.35 9.50
N SER A 290 -4.80 22.64 9.78
CA SER A 290 -5.65 23.53 8.98
C SER A 290 -6.40 24.58 9.82
N SER A 291 -6.77 25.70 9.20
CA SER A 291 -7.72 26.68 9.77
C SER A 291 -9.17 26.20 9.76
N ALA A 292 -9.45 25.02 9.18
CA ALA A 292 -10.80 24.43 9.10
C ALA A 292 -11.49 24.29 10.46
N MET A 293 -10.73 24.14 11.55
CA MET A 293 -11.27 24.05 12.91
C MET A 293 -12.18 25.25 13.26
N GLU A 294 -11.75 26.47 12.93
CA GLU A 294 -12.50 27.70 13.22
C GLU A 294 -13.76 27.79 12.36
N ALA A 295 -13.67 27.41 11.09
CA ALA A 295 -14.83 27.36 10.19
C ALA A 295 -15.89 26.36 10.68
N ILE A 296 -15.48 25.21 11.18
CA ILE A 296 -16.38 24.17 11.70
C ILE A 296 -17.03 24.60 13.01
N MET A 297 -16.28 25.28 13.90
CA MET A 297 -16.85 25.82 15.14
C MET A 297 -17.95 26.86 14.88
N VAL A 298 -17.89 27.56 13.75
CA VAL A 298 -18.94 28.53 13.35
C VAL A 298 -20.07 27.85 12.57
N ALA A 299 -19.75 26.85 11.75
CA ALA A 299 -20.72 26.21 10.85
C ALA A 299 -21.53 25.09 11.52
N ASP A 300 -21.02 24.47 12.59
CA ASP A 300 -21.62 23.28 13.18
C ASP A 300 -21.55 23.24 14.72
N ASP A 301 -22.43 24.02 15.36
CA ASP A 301 -22.55 24.14 16.83
C ASP A 301 -22.77 22.78 17.53
N GLY A 302 -23.42 21.82 16.87
CA GLY A 302 -23.77 20.53 17.47
C GLY A 302 -22.66 19.48 17.42
N LEU A 303 -21.53 19.76 16.76
CA LEU A 303 -20.46 18.78 16.55
C LEU A 303 -19.73 18.48 17.85
N PHE A 304 -19.27 19.54 18.51
CA PHE A 304 -18.47 19.44 19.72
C PHE A 304 -19.26 18.89 20.88
N GLU A 305 -20.55 19.21 21.00
CA GLU A 305 -21.41 18.62 22.02
C GLU A 305 -21.61 17.10 21.79
N MET A 306 -21.82 16.68 20.53
CA MET A 306 -21.93 15.26 20.21
C MET A 306 -20.62 14.52 20.48
N VAL A 307 -19.48 15.11 20.10
CA VAL A 307 -18.14 14.57 20.40
C VAL A 307 -17.92 14.50 21.92
N ALA A 308 -18.36 15.51 22.68
CA ALA A 308 -18.29 15.51 24.14
C ALA A 308 -19.03 14.31 24.75
N LYS A 309 -20.25 14.04 24.26
CA LYS A 309 -21.10 12.95 24.73
C LYS A 309 -20.57 11.58 24.32
N SER A 310 -20.13 11.45 23.06
CA SER A 310 -19.76 10.16 22.48
C SER A 310 -18.32 9.77 22.80
N CYS A 311 -17.40 10.73 22.86
CA CYS A 311 -15.96 10.51 23.03
C CYS A 311 -15.28 11.70 23.75
N PRO A 312 -15.41 11.84 25.09
CA PRO A 312 -14.82 12.96 25.84
C PRO A 312 -13.29 13.10 25.68
N ALA A 313 -12.58 12.00 25.43
CA ALA A 313 -11.14 12.00 25.20
C ALA A 313 -10.74 12.74 23.91
N LEU A 314 -11.61 12.71 22.88
CA LEU A 314 -11.38 13.38 21.60
C LEU A 314 -11.37 14.90 21.75
N LEU A 315 -12.18 15.46 22.66
CA LEU A 315 -12.11 16.89 22.98
C LEU A 315 -10.75 17.31 23.52
N LYS A 316 -10.12 16.48 24.37
CA LYS A 316 -8.78 16.76 24.89
C LYS A 316 -7.73 16.67 23.79
N GLU A 317 -7.88 15.75 22.84
CA GLU A 317 -6.98 15.63 21.68
C GLU A 317 -7.10 16.85 20.74
N LEU A 318 -8.32 17.35 20.52
CA LEU A 318 -8.58 18.55 19.73
C LEU A 318 -8.13 19.84 20.43
N ALA A 319 -8.22 19.89 21.76
CA ALA A 319 -7.81 21.05 22.56
C ALA A 319 -6.28 21.17 22.72
N ARG A 320 -5.50 20.12 22.43
CA ARG A 320 -4.03 20.16 22.43
C ARG A 320 -3.50 20.94 21.22
N ARG A 321 -3.72 22.26 21.21
CA ARG A 321 -3.07 23.23 20.30
C ARG A 321 -1.76 23.81 20.89
N ASP A 322 -1.39 23.42 22.13
CA ASP A 322 -0.37 24.08 22.96
C ASP A 322 1.11 23.89 22.55
N TYR A 323 1.44 23.61 21.29
CA TYR A 323 2.84 23.61 20.82
C TYR A 323 2.97 24.16 19.40
N TRP A 324 2.84 25.48 19.22
CA TRP A 324 3.62 26.24 18.23
C TRP A 324 3.60 27.75 18.59
N PRO A 325 4.74 28.48 18.47
CA PRO A 325 4.93 29.76 19.11
C PRO A 325 4.03 30.81 18.48
N VAL A 326 3.51 31.65 19.36
CA VAL A 326 2.95 32.95 19.05
C VAL A 326 3.99 33.68 18.20
N HIS A 327 3.70 33.91 16.92
CA HIS A 327 4.40 34.97 16.19
C HIS A 327 3.98 36.27 16.88
N GLU A 328 4.90 36.85 17.66
CA GLU A 328 4.73 38.22 18.13
C GLU A 328 4.60 39.15 16.92
N PRO A 329 3.64 40.09 16.93
CA PRO A 329 3.52 41.08 15.86
C PRO A 329 4.67 42.09 16.00
N GLY A 330 5.49 42.19 14.96
CA GLY A 330 6.42 43.30 14.73
C GLY A 330 5.77 44.43 13.94
#